data_AF-A0A7C2SBI8-F1
#
_entry.id   AF-A0A7C2SBI8-F1
#
_cell.length_a   1.000
_cell.length_b   1.000
_cell.length_c   1.000
_cell.angle_alpha   90.00
_cell.angle_beta   90.00
_cell.angle_gamma   90.00
#
_symmetry.space_group_name_H-M   'P 1'
#
loop_
_entity.id
_entity.type
_entity.pdbx_description
1 polymer ?
#
loop_
_entity_poly.entity_id
_entity_poly.type
_entity_poly.pdbx_seq_one_letter_code
_entity_poly.pdbx_strand_id
1 'polypeptide(L)' 'MTRPKGKKGYFKACKNCKALMPLDAQVCSICGSSDFSEEWSGMIIVLDPVGSQIAKSLGITKPGRYAVKIGS' A
#
# COMPACT_ATOMS: atom_id res chain seq x y z
N MET A 1 26.67 0.07 -7.90
CA MET A 1 25.94 -1.15 -7.49
C MET A 1 24.44 -0.91 -7.59
N THR A 2 23.86 -1.10 -8.78
CA THR A 2 22.40 -0.96 -8.95
C THR A 2 21.73 -2.23 -8.42
N ARG A 3 20.87 -2.06 -7.40
CA ARG A 3 20.08 -3.15 -6.79
C ARG A 3 19.34 -3.92 -7.89
N PRO A 4 19.45 -5.26 -7.96
CA PRO A 4 18.83 -6.04 -9.04
C PRO A 4 17.32 -5.83 -9.04
N LYS A 5 16.81 -5.30 -10.15
CA LYS A 5 15.38 -5.22 -10.48
C LYS A 5 14.87 -6.65 -10.62
N GLY A 6 14.08 -7.13 -9.68
CA GLY A 6 13.55 -8.51 -9.78
C GLY A 6 13.08 -9.18 -8.50
N LYS A 7 13.07 -8.52 -7.34
CA LYS A 7 12.31 -9.07 -6.20
C LYS A 7 10.85 -8.76 -6.42
N LYS A 8 10.10 -9.69 -7.02
CA LYS A 8 8.63 -9.71 -6.97
C LYS A 8 8.24 -9.55 -5.51
N GLY A 9 7.77 -8.36 -5.13
CA GLY A 9 7.28 -8.11 -3.79
C GLY A 9 6.04 -8.97 -3.54
N TYR A 10 5.78 -9.36 -2.30
CA TYR A 10 4.55 -10.09 -1.97
C TYR A 10 3.27 -9.27 -2.17
N PHE A 11 3.41 -7.95 -2.38
CA PHE A 11 2.31 -7.01 -2.51
C PHE A 11 2.56 -6.01 -3.64
N LYS A 12 1.48 -5.50 -4.19
CA LYS A 12 1.43 -4.29 -5.03
C LYS A 12 0.69 -3.18 -4.30
N ALA A 13 1.10 -1.94 -4.49
CA ALA A 13 0.49 -0.77 -3.86
C ALA A 13 -0.57 -0.17 -4.77
N CYS A 14 -1.76 0.11 -4.25
CA CYS A 14 -2.77 0.89 -4.97
C CYS A 14 -2.27 2.33 -5.14
N LYS A 15 -2.17 2.83 -6.38
CA LYS A 15 -1.70 4.20 -6.64
C LYS A 15 -2.63 5.27 -6.06
N ASN A 16 -3.91 4.94 -5.88
CA ASN A 16 -4.92 5.88 -5.38
C ASN A 16 -4.90 6.01 -3.84
N CYS A 17 -4.94 4.90 -3.10
CA CYS A 17 -5.06 4.92 -1.62
C CYS A 17 -3.86 4.35 -0.87
N LYS A 18 -2.80 3.95 -1.57
CA LYS A 18 -1.57 3.34 -1.04
C LYS A 18 -1.73 1.99 -0.33
N ALA A 19 -2.93 1.40 -0.32
CA ALA A 19 -3.12 0.08 0.26
C ALA A 19 -2.28 -0.99 -0.47
N LEU A 20 -1.64 -1.85 0.30
CA LEU A 20 -0.88 -3.00 -0.19
C LEU A 20 -1.83 -4.18 -0.37
N MET A 21 -1.95 -4.62 -1.61
CA MET A 21 -2.81 -5.72 -2.04
C MET A 21 -1.96 -6.93 -2.46
N PRO A 22 -2.51 -8.14 -2.34
CA PRO A 22 -1.96 -9.32 -3.00
C PRO A 22 -1.72 -9.07 -4.51
N LEU A 23 -0.71 -9.71 -5.09
CA LEU A 23 -0.35 -9.52 -6.50
C LEU A 23 -1.49 -9.89 -7.47
N ASP A 24 -2.28 -10.90 -7.12
CA ASP A 24 -3.42 -11.41 -7.88
C ASP A 24 -4.70 -10.56 -7.74
N ALA A 25 -4.75 -9.62 -6.79
CA ALA A 25 -5.91 -8.77 -6.58
C ALA A 25 -6.16 -7.84 -7.79
N GLN A 26 -7.29 -8.01 -8.47
CA GLN A 26 -7.63 -7.18 -9.64
C GLN A 26 -8.17 -5.79 -9.26
N VAL A 27 -8.76 -5.66 -8.07
CA VAL A 27 -9.41 -4.44 -7.58
C VAL A 27 -9.02 -4.20 -6.13
N CYS A 28 -8.80 -2.93 -5.77
CA CYS A 28 -8.44 -2.53 -4.43
C CYS A 28 -9.68 -2.64 -3.51
N SER A 29 -9.64 -3.51 -2.50
CA SER A 29 -10.72 -3.64 -1.51
C SER A 29 -10.92 -2.39 -0.62
N ILE A 30 -9.99 -1.44 -0.64
CA ILE A 30 -10.08 -0.20 0.15
C ILE A 30 -10.83 0.89 -0.61
N CYS A 31 -10.48 1.16 -1.88
CA CYS A 31 -11.03 2.28 -2.65
C CYS A 31 -11.65 1.92 -4.02
N GLY A 32 -11.62 0.65 -4.43
CA GLY A 32 -12.20 0.20 -5.71
C GLY A 32 -11.35 0.48 -6.96
N SER A 33 -10.16 1.07 -6.82
CA SER A 33 -9.24 1.29 -7.95
C SER A 33 -8.66 -0.03 -8.49
N SER A 34 -8.41 -0.09 -9.79
CA SER A 34 -7.62 -1.13 -10.46
C SER A 34 -6.19 -0.69 -10.81
N ASP A 35 -5.80 0.53 -10.40
CA ASP A 35 -4.47 1.08 -10.65
C ASP A 35 -3.50 0.74 -9.50
N PHE A 36 -2.43 0.02 -9.85
CA PHE A 36 -1.45 -0.51 -8.92
C PHE A 36 -0.01 -0.26 -9.40
N SER A 37 0.91 -0.15 -8.44
CA SER A 37 2.36 -0.13 -8.65
C SER A 37 3.01 -1.28 -7.92
N GLU A 38 3.92 -1.99 -8.59
CA GLU A 38 4.83 -2.93 -7.93
C GLU A 38 6.05 -2.20 -7.33
N GLU A 39 6.32 -0.97 -7.76
CA GLU A 39 7.34 -0.13 -7.17
C GLU A 39 6.76 0.66 -6.00
N TRP A 40 7.07 0.22 -4.78
CA TRP A 40 6.70 0.94 -3.56
C TRP A 40 7.74 0.69 -2.47
N SER A 41 7.76 1.56 -1.47
CA SER A 41 8.69 1.45 -0.34
C SER A 41 8.09 1.98 0.96
N GLY A 42 8.58 1.42 2.07
CA GLY A 42 8.02 1.65 3.40
C GLY A 42 6.66 0.98 3.57
N MET A 43 6.44 0.33 4.71
CA MET A 43 5.17 -0.33 5.04
C MET A 43 4.68 0.20 6.40
N ILE A 44 3.40 0.53 6.45
CA ILE A 44 2.68 0.82 7.68
C ILE A 44 1.56 -0.21 7.81
N ILE A 45 1.42 -0.78 9.00
CA ILE A 45 0.31 -1.68 9.34
C ILE A 45 -0.58 -0.96 10.33
N VAL A 46 -1.80 -0.63 9.91
CA VAL A 46 -2.80 0.01 10.76
C VAL A 46 -3.75 -1.06 11.27
N LEU A 47 -3.71 -1.28 12.58
CA LEU A 47 -4.61 -2.23 13.27
C LEU A 47 -5.89 -1.53 13.75
N ASP A 48 -5.73 -0.36 14.37
CA ASP A 48 -6.83 0.49 14.83
C ASP A 48 -6.69 1.91 14.23
N PRO A 49 -7.44 2.23 13.16
CA PRO A 49 -7.45 3.57 12.57
C PRO A 49 -7.96 4.67 13.51
N VAL A 50 -8.87 4.34 14.44
CA VAL A 50 -9.50 5.31 15.33
C VAL A 50 -8.57 5.70 16.48
N GLY A 51 -7.82 4.74 17.03
CA GLY A 51 -6.81 4.98 18.06
C GLY A 51 -5.47 5.50 17.54
N SER A 52 -5.12 5.25 16.27
CA SER A 52 -3.81 5.60 15.72
C SER A 52 -3.70 7.06 15.27
N GLN A 53 -2.84 7.84 15.93
CA GLN A 53 -2.50 9.19 15.47
C GLN A 53 -1.85 9.18 14.08
N ILE A 54 -1.01 8.17 13.80
CA ILE A 54 -0.37 8.00 12.49
C ILE A 54 -1.43 7.76 11.40
N ALA A 55 -2.42 6.90 11.67
CA ALA A 55 -3.48 6.63 10.70
C ALA A 55 -4.29 7.90 10.40
N LYS A 56 -4.64 8.69 11.43
CA LYS A 56 -5.34 9.97 11.29
C LYS A 56 -4.54 10.97 10.44
N SER A 57 -3.25 11.15 10.74
CA SER A 57 -2.38 12.06 9.98
C SER A 57 -2.24 11.64 8.51
N LEU A 58 -2.37 10.34 8.22
CA LEU A 58 -2.31 9.79 6.86
C LEU A 58 -3.68 9.66 6.19
N GLY A 59 -4.77 10.04 6.86
CA GLY A 59 -6.13 9.89 6.34
C GLY A 59 -6.58 8.43 6.15
N ILE A 60 -5.94 7.49 6.85
CA ILE A 60 -6.28 6.06 6.77
C ILE A 60 -7.45 5.78 7.70
N THR A 61 -8.57 5.32 7.13
CA THR A 61 -9.82 5.04 7.85
C THR A 61 -10.14 3.55 7.98
N LYS A 62 -9.43 2.69 7.23
CA LYS A 62 -9.63 1.24 7.24
C LYS A 62 -8.37 0.54 7.75
N PRO A 63 -8.49 -0.54 8.54
CA PRO A 63 -7.34 -1.33 8.94
C PRO A 63 -6.73 -2.02 7.71
N GLY A 64 -5.40 -2.16 7.71
CA GLY A 64 -4.70 -2.74 6.58
C GLY A 64 -3.23 -2.40 6.51
N ARG A 65 -2.62 -2.82 5.41
CA ARG A 65 -1.21 -2.56 5.09
C ARG A 65 -1.16 -1.46 4.04
N TYR A 66 -0.30 -0.47 4.24
CA TYR A 66 -0.18 0.69 3.37
C TYR A 66 1.28 0.97 3.04
N ALA A 67 1.54 1.38 1.80
CA ALA A 67 2.84 1.86 1.37
C ALA A 67 3.04 3.32 1.83
N VAL A 68 4.27 3.66 2.23
CA VAL A 68 4.62 5.05 2.55
C VAL A 68 4.81 5.85 1.26
N LYS A 69 5.60 5.28 0.33
CA LYS A 69 5.93 5.87 -0.96
C LYS A 69 5.61 4.89 -2.09
N ILE A 70 5.02 5.41 -3.15
CA ILE A 70 4.77 4.71 -4.41
C ILE A 70 5.74 5.25 -5.44
N GLY A 71 6.41 4.35 -6.15
CA GLY A 71 7.14 4.63 -7.38
C GLY A 71 6.18 4.63 -8.57
N SER A 72 6.47 5.53 -9.51
CA SER A 72 5.65 5.85 -10.67
C SER A 72 5.34 4.63 -11.55
#